data_AF-A0A346XTR7-F1
#
_entry.id   AF-A0A346XTR7-F1
#
_cell.length_a   1.000
_cell.length_b   1.000
_cell.length_c   1.000
_cell.angle_alpha   90.00
_cell.angle_beta   90.00
_cell.angle_gamma   90.00
#
_symmetry.space_group_name_H-M   'P 1'
#
loop_
_entity.id
_entity.type
_entity.pdbx_description
1 polymer ?
#
loop_
_entity_poly.entity_id
_entity_poly.type
_entity_poly.pdbx_seq_one_letter_code
_entity_poly.pdbx_strand_id
1 'polypeptide(L)'
;MRARLVVLLALLLLGSVAVPAGAIDALSAVRDETGPVDLLQLDQRVLTSDNVTYHGTIPIDSPGVGGEVVHRADLDKTFFYATGAKGLSIYDITDPALPILVSTFPFWHAQNEDVRTSADGTMVMISADGSILVPIAPLTVGITLIDVTDPALPEIVASSNDLVMGRGTNRGIAEHTSECAVDDCSVIYGRTGRIYTVDFDAGTITPIERRWNQFLDPTTGSVRETSQIHALDRDESGLVIADSTPRLVLDPLGLFEPLSTPENPAVLSIGERPENDDRLQHNNRRPGALDWTPRDPADPADAIETRTVTGRERSLSELDDRPVLREGELLIGNSESNLNTGCSEAGGLSTWSMANFDQGAEMQPLEVFRPLKGTYVDGSPLVNALGCSGHWFTIRDGVVAASWYEHGIHFFDIDMEVGTIDEVGFFQPIATEAGAAYWVDDSFVYSVDYARGIDIVSFDREAAAPSQLELDNAWLTNLGIVGSVAPNERAWCRLAATG
;
A
#
# COMPACT_ATOMS: atom_id res chain seq x y z
N MET A 1 17.45 -24.30 38.17
CA MET A 1 16.63 -25.05 39.15
C MET A 1 15.45 -24.16 39.53
N ARG A 2 14.29 -24.32 38.88
CA ARG A 2 13.09 -25.06 39.37
C ARG A 2 12.46 -24.49 40.66
N ALA A 3 11.31 -23.81 40.52
CA ALA A 3 10.09 -24.00 41.32
C ALA A 3 8.91 -23.27 40.61
N ARG A 4 8.02 -23.98 39.90
CA ARG A 4 6.69 -24.54 40.32
C ARG A 4 5.57 -23.48 40.27
N LEU A 5 4.60 -23.51 39.34
CA LEU A 5 3.58 -24.51 38.98
C LEU A 5 2.66 -24.88 40.16
N VAL A 6 1.39 -24.43 40.13
CA VAL A 6 0.12 -25.13 40.44
C VAL A 6 -1.05 -24.14 40.20
N VAL A 7 -2.10 -24.59 39.47
CA VAL A 7 -3.57 -24.54 39.74
C VAL A 7 -4.27 -24.69 38.37
N LEU A 8 -5.28 -25.52 38.10
CA LEU A 8 -5.91 -26.70 38.70
C LEU A 8 -6.67 -27.40 37.56
N LEU A 9 -6.73 -28.73 37.58
CA LEU A 9 -7.57 -29.57 36.73
C LEU A 9 -8.92 -29.78 37.45
N ALA A 10 -10.05 -29.35 36.87
CA ALA A 10 -11.39 -29.91 37.15
C ALA A 10 -12.46 -29.22 36.28
N LEU A 11 -12.88 -29.87 35.18
CA LEU A 11 -14.29 -30.00 34.77
C LEU A 11 -14.38 -30.88 33.51
N LEU A 12 -14.51 -32.17 33.75
CA LEU A 12 -15.01 -33.17 32.83
C LEU A 12 -16.17 -33.86 33.55
N LEU A 13 -17.41 -33.61 33.13
CA LEU A 13 -18.45 -34.63 32.87
C LEU A 13 -19.83 -34.01 32.56
N LEU A 14 -20.37 -34.48 31.43
CA LEU A 14 -21.78 -34.61 31.03
C LEU A 14 -22.45 -33.43 30.30
N GLY A 15 -22.54 -33.61 28.98
CA GLY A 15 -23.40 -32.91 28.05
C GLY A 15 -23.29 -33.53 26.65
N SER A 16 -23.57 -34.84 26.55
CA SER A 16 -23.69 -35.53 25.26
C SER A 16 -24.91 -34.99 24.51
N VAL A 17 -24.69 -34.10 23.54
CA VAL A 17 -25.67 -33.84 22.48
C VAL A 17 -25.43 -34.88 21.40
N ALA A 18 -26.37 -35.82 21.28
CA ALA A 18 -26.41 -36.78 20.21
C ALA A 18 -26.52 -36.03 18.88
N VAL A 19 -25.50 -36.15 18.04
CA VAL A 19 -25.61 -35.80 16.62
C VAL A 19 -26.62 -36.79 16.02
N PRO A 20 -27.69 -36.33 15.35
CA PRO A 20 -28.60 -37.23 14.67
C PRO A 20 -27.83 -38.04 13.63
N ALA A 21 -28.02 -39.36 13.64
CA ALA A 21 -27.29 -40.34 12.84
C ALA A 21 -27.47 -40.21 11.31
N GLY A 22 -28.08 -39.12 10.81
CA GLY A 22 -28.14 -38.78 9.39
C GLY A 22 -27.05 -37.82 8.91
N ALA A 23 -26.24 -37.24 9.80
CA ALA A 23 -25.19 -36.29 9.40
C ALA A 23 -23.85 -36.94 9.00
N ILE A 24 -23.70 -38.25 9.19
CA ILE A 24 -22.48 -39.00 8.85
C ILE A 24 -22.54 -39.57 7.41
N ASP A 25 -23.73 -39.75 6.84
CA ASP A 25 -23.89 -40.27 5.47
C ASP A 25 -23.74 -39.21 4.37
N ALA A 26 -23.75 -37.92 4.71
CA ALA A 26 -23.47 -36.84 3.74
C ALA A 26 -21.97 -36.56 3.58
N LEU A 27 -21.12 -36.97 4.54
CA LEU A 27 -19.67 -36.82 4.47
C LEU A 27 -18.96 -38.00 3.78
N SER A 28 -19.64 -39.15 3.63
CA SER A 28 -19.11 -40.31 2.91
C SER A 28 -19.35 -40.23 1.40
N ALA A 29 -20.33 -39.43 0.95
CA ALA A 29 -20.69 -39.27 -0.46
C ALA A 29 -19.81 -38.28 -1.26
N VAL A 30 -18.86 -37.59 -0.62
CA VAL A 30 -17.87 -36.70 -1.29
C VAL A 30 -16.45 -37.26 -1.20
N ARG A 31 -16.31 -38.58 -1.01
CA ARG A 31 -15.03 -39.29 -1.11
C ARG A 31 -15.06 -40.29 -2.25
N ASP A 32 -15.16 -39.85 -3.50
CA ASP A 32 -14.54 -40.57 -4.63
C ASP A 32 -14.54 -39.86 -6.00
N GLU A 33 -14.35 -38.53 -6.08
CA GLU A 33 -14.18 -37.88 -7.42
C GLU A 33 -12.93 -37.00 -7.56
N THR A 34 -12.03 -36.98 -6.59
CA THR A 34 -10.73 -36.34 -6.78
C THR A 34 -9.63 -37.35 -6.47
N GLY A 35 -8.96 -37.80 -7.54
CA GLY A 35 -7.66 -38.45 -7.42
C GLY A 35 -6.66 -37.54 -6.69
N PRO A 36 -5.42 -38.01 -6.43
CA PRO A 36 -4.40 -37.15 -5.84
C PRO A 36 -4.33 -35.83 -6.61
N VAL A 37 -4.57 -34.72 -5.92
CA VAL A 37 -4.42 -33.38 -6.47
C VAL A 37 -2.96 -33.27 -6.91
N ASP A 38 -2.77 -33.20 -8.23
CA ASP A 38 -1.47 -32.92 -8.80
C ASP A 38 -1.09 -31.49 -8.44
N LEU A 39 -0.11 -31.33 -7.57
CA LEU A 39 0.39 -30.02 -7.13
C LEU A 39 0.96 -29.19 -8.30
N LEU A 40 1.18 -29.80 -9.48
CA LEU A 40 1.58 -29.13 -10.71
C LEU A 40 0.40 -28.59 -11.54
N GLN A 41 -0.85 -28.91 -11.21
CA GLN A 41 -2.05 -28.38 -11.90
C GLN A 41 -2.71 -27.18 -11.20
N LEU A 42 -2.16 -26.70 -10.07
CA LEU A 42 -2.61 -25.46 -9.42
C LEU A 42 -2.17 -24.18 -10.16
N ASP A 43 -1.38 -24.32 -11.24
CA ASP A 43 -0.71 -23.25 -11.99
C ASP A 43 -1.61 -22.42 -12.93
N GLN A 44 -2.89 -22.72 -13.15
CA GLN A 44 -3.61 -22.12 -14.30
C GLN A 44 -5.01 -21.58 -14.07
N ARG A 45 -5.45 -21.38 -12.83
CA ARG A 45 -6.69 -20.63 -12.59
C ARG A 45 -6.35 -19.22 -12.12
N VAL A 46 -6.08 -18.38 -13.11
CA VAL A 46 -6.06 -16.93 -12.98
C VAL A 46 -7.43 -16.44 -13.44
N LEU A 47 -8.10 -15.64 -12.61
CA LEU A 47 -9.25 -14.87 -13.05
C LEU A 47 -8.74 -13.52 -13.55
N THR A 48 -8.99 -13.19 -14.81
CA THR A 48 -8.51 -11.95 -15.42
C THR A 48 -9.53 -11.45 -16.43
N SER A 49 -9.65 -10.13 -16.57
CA SER A 49 -10.43 -9.52 -17.64
C SER A 49 -9.72 -9.64 -18.99
N ASP A 50 -10.46 -9.61 -20.10
CA ASP A 50 -9.90 -9.79 -21.46
C ASP A 50 -8.83 -8.75 -21.85
N ASN A 51 -8.84 -7.58 -21.20
CA ASN A 51 -7.87 -6.52 -21.39
C ASN A 51 -6.63 -6.65 -20.47
N VAL A 52 -6.49 -7.75 -19.72
CA VAL A 52 -5.32 -8.04 -18.90
C VAL A 52 -4.72 -9.38 -19.31
N THR A 53 -3.40 -9.41 -19.50
CA THR A 53 -2.65 -10.62 -19.86
C THR A 53 -1.63 -10.94 -18.78
N TYR A 54 -1.64 -12.18 -18.29
CA TYR A 54 -0.67 -12.69 -17.33
C TYR A 54 0.53 -13.34 -18.02
N HIS A 55 1.75 -12.95 -17.62
CA HIS A 55 3.00 -13.40 -18.24
C HIS A 55 3.77 -14.42 -17.38
N GLY A 56 3.60 -14.38 -16.06
CA GLY A 56 4.27 -15.31 -15.14
C GLY A 56 4.46 -14.76 -13.73
N THR A 57 5.02 -15.58 -12.85
CA THR A 57 5.36 -15.20 -11.46
C THR A 57 6.86 -15.38 -11.21
N ILE A 58 7.46 -14.46 -10.45
CA ILE A 58 8.76 -14.59 -9.81
C ILE A 58 8.55 -14.94 -8.33
N PRO A 59 8.67 -16.23 -7.92
CA PRO A 59 8.27 -16.65 -6.58
C PRO A 59 9.31 -16.37 -5.48
N ILE A 60 10.52 -15.94 -5.83
CA ILE A 60 11.63 -15.85 -4.88
C ILE A 60 11.44 -14.74 -3.84
N ASP A 61 10.67 -13.71 -4.15
CA ASP A 61 10.47 -12.53 -3.29
C ASP A 61 9.35 -12.69 -2.27
N SER A 62 8.62 -13.81 -2.29
CA SER A 62 7.66 -14.10 -1.22
C SER A 62 8.34 -14.41 0.13
N PRO A 63 7.79 -13.90 1.25
CA PRO A 63 6.75 -12.86 1.32
C PRO A 63 7.35 -11.46 1.13
N GLY A 64 6.72 -10.66 0.26
CA GLY A 64 7.14 -9.29 -0.07
C GLY A 64 5.95 -8.33 -0.15
N VAL A 65 6.23 -7.03 0.01
CA VAL A 65 5.18 -5.99 0.04
C VAL A 65 5.58 -4.79 -0.80
N GLY A 66 6.72 -4.18 -0.48
CA GLY A 66 7.18 -2.97 -1.14
C GLY A 66 8.04 -3.25 -2.36
N GLY A 67 7.89 -2.41 -3.37
CA GLY A 67 8.78 -2.27 -4.50
C GLY A 67 8.87 -0.81 -4.94
N GLU A 68 9.85 -0.49 -5.78
CA GLU A 68 9.97 0.82 -6.43
C GLU A 68 10.56 0.65 -7.84
N VAL A 69 9.99 1.37 -8.81
CA VAL A 69 10.45 1.40 -10.20
C VAL A 69 11.36 2.62 -10.38
N VAL A 70 12.60 2.38 -10.79
CA VAL A 70 13.63 3.42 -10.85
C VAL A 70 14.33 3.39 -12.19
N HIS A 71 14.27 4.50 -12.92
CA HIS A 71 15.09 4.71 -14.10
C HIS A 71 16.47 5.28 -13.72
N ARG A 72 17.53 4.54 -14.03
CA ARG A 72 18.93 4.92 -13.80
C ARG A 72 19.54 5.48 -15.07
N ALA A 73 19.51 6.81 -15.20
CA ALA A 73 20.00 7.52 -16.37
C ALA A 73 21.50 7.31 -16.63
N ASP A 74 22.30 7.08 -15.59
CA ASP A 74 23.73 6.79 -15.68
C ASP A 74 24.03 5.40 -16.30
N LEU A 75 23.08 4.46 -16.16
CA LEU A 75 23.18 3.11 -16.68
C LEU A 75 22.33 2.87 -17.94
N ASP A 76 21.44 3.81 -18.28
CA ASP A 76 20.42 3.69 -19.32
C ASP A 76 19.57 2.42 -19.14
N LYS A 77 19.10 2.22 -17.90
CA LYS A 77 18.34 1.04 -17.48
C LYS A 77 17.22 1.40 -16.53
N THR A 78 16.18 0.60 -16.55
CA THR A 78 15.11 0.66 -15.54
C THR A 78 15.24 -0.53 -14.60
N PHE A 79 15.17 -0.27 -13.30
CA PHE A 79 15.24 -1.28 -12.27
C PHE A 79 13.94 -1.36 -11.49
N PHE A 80 13.62 -2.56 -11.01
CA PHE A 80 12.63 -2.78 -9.97
C PHE A 80 13.34 -3.24 -8.70
N TYR A 81 13.27 -2.40 -7.67
CA TYR A 81 13.82 -2.69 -6.35
C TYR A 81 12.70 -3.31 -5.50
N ALA A 82 12.75 -4.62 -5.28
CA ALA A 82 11.72 -5.35 -4.55
C ALA A 82 12.21 -5.72 -3.15
N THR A 83 11.35 -5.57 -2.15
CA THR A 83 11.65 -5.99 -0.78
C THR A 83 10.72 -7.12 -0.33
N GLY A 84 11.32 -8.05 0.41
CA GLY A 84 10.59 -9.10 1.11
C GLY A 84 11.38 -9.60 2.32
N ALA A 85 10.85 -10.61 3.01
CA ALA A 85 11.42 -11.07 4.29
C ALA A 85 12.88 -11.55 4.22
N LYS A 86 13.41 -11.77 3.00
CA LYS A 86 14.79 -12.18 2.75
C LYS A 86 15.75 -10.99 2.54
N GLY A 87 15.23 -9.80 2.25
CA GLY A 87 16.03 -8.61 1.93
C GLY A 87 15.54 -7.88 0.69
N LEU A 88 16.51 -7.29 -0.02
CA LEU A 88 16.30 -6.53 -1.25
C LEU A 88 16.70 -7.38 -2.45
N SER A 89 15.82 -7.47 -3.44
CA SER A 89 16.09 -8.03 -4.76
C SER A 89 16.09 -6.90 -5.78
N ILE A 90 17.10 -6.86 -6.64
CA ILE A 90 17.24 -5.83 -7.68
C ILE A 90 17.08 -6.50 -9.05
N TYR A 91 16.05 -6.09 -9.78
CA TYR A 91 15.77 -6.57 -11.12
C TYR A 91 16.06 -5.49 -12.16
N ASP A 92 16.78 -5.83 -13.22
CA ASP A 92 16.78 -5.04 -14.46
C ASP A 92 15.49 -5.37 -15.21
N ILE A 93 14.66 -4.35 -15.40
CA ILE A 93 13.34 -4.42 -16.03
C ILE A 93 13.29 -3.57 -17.30
N THR A 94 14.44 -3.33 -17.93
CA THR A 94 14.49 -2.67 -19.25
C THR A 94 13.61 -3.41 -20.28
N ASP A 95 13.49 -4.73 -20.14
CA ASP A 95 12.40 -5.52 -20.73
C ASP A 95 11.45 -5.95 -19.59
N PRO A 96 10.28 -5.31 -19.42
CA PRO A 96 9.37 -5.59 -18.31
C PRO A 96 8.64 -6.94 -18.46
N ALA A 97 8.67 -7.58 -19.63
CA ALA A 97 8.15 -8.94 -19.77
C ALA A 97 9.16 -9.99 -19.26
N LEU A 98 10.44 -9.63 -19.18
CA LEU A 98 11.56 -10.54 -18.88
C LEU A 98 12.53 -9.93 -17.85
N PRO A 99 12.07 -9.70 -16.60
CA PRO A 99 12.91 -9.17 -15.52
C PRO A 99 14.14 -10.05 -15.27
N ILE A 100 15.31 -9.42 -15.20
CA ILE A 100 16.58 -10.10 -14.94
C ILE A 100 17.04 -9.76 -13.54
N LEU A 101 17.14 -10.76 -12.66
CA LEU A 101 17.72 -10.59 -11.33
C LEU A 101 19.20 -10.20 -11.43
N VAL A 102 19.53 -9.00 -10.97
CA VAL A 102 20.90 -8.45 -10.95
C VAL A 102 21.62 -8.88 -9.69
N SER A 103 20.99 -8.67 -8.53
CA SER A 103 21.54 -9.05 -7.24
C SER A 103 20.44 -9.27 -6.21
N THR A 104 20.82 -9.96 -5.13
CA THR A 104 20.04 -10.05 -3.90
C THR A 104 20.92 -9.58 -2.76
N PHE A 105 20.43 -8.65 -1.93
CA PHE A 105 21.08 -8.20 -0.72
C PHE A 105 20.35 -8.81 0.50
N PRO A 106 20.94 -9.82 1.18
CA PRO A 106 20.29 -10.48 2.31
C PRO A 106 20.16 -9.54 3.50
N PHE A 107 18.94 -9.15 3.81
CA PHE A 107 18.62 -8.25 4.91
C PHE A 107 17.27 -8.63 5.49
N TRP A 108 17.27 -9.56 6.44
CA TRP A 108 16.05 -10.11 7.01
C TRP A 108 15.28 -9.02 7.74
N HIS A 109 14.15 -8.59 7.21
CA HIS A 109 13.29 -7.58 7.79
C HIS A 109 11.82 -7.98 7.61
N ALA A 110 10.91 -7.22 8.21
CA ALA A 110 9.48 -7.46 8.07
C ALA A 110 8.76 -6.14 7.88
N GLN A 111 7.63 -6.20 7.17
CA GLN A 111 6.73 -5.08 6.97
C GLN A 111 7.37 -3.88 6.27
N ASN A 112 8.44 -4.01 5.47
CA ASN A 112 8.79 -2.88 4.60
C ASN A 112 7.72 -2.77 3.52
N GLU A 113 6.68 -1.99 3.81
CA GLU A 113 5.46 -1.89 2.98
C GLU A 113 5.66 -0.96 1.78
N ASP A 114 6.69 -0.12 1.84
CA ASP A 114 7.06 0.81 0.78
C ASP A 114 8.58 0.80 0.58
N VAL A 115 9.03 0.92 -0.66
CA VAL A 115 10.45 1.09 -0.99
C VAL A 115 10.62 2.50 -1.51
N ARG A 116 11.55 3.25 -0.94
CA ARG A 116 11.87 4.59 -1.43
C ARG A 116 13.32 4.67 -1.83
N THR A 117 13.59 5.50 -2.82
CA THR A 117 14.94 5.74 -3.31
C THR A 117 15.29 7.21 -3.30
N SER A 118 16.58 7.51 -3.32
CA SER A 118 17.03 8.84 -3.73
C SER A 118 16.53 9.15 -5.15
N ALA A 119 16.42 10.43 -5.49
CA ALA A 119 15.91 10.89 -6.78
C ALA A 119 16.76 10.40 -7.96
N ASP A 120 18.07 10.16 -7.74
CA ASP A 120 18.97 9.59 -8.74
C ASP A 120 18.96 8.05 -8.78
N GLY A 121 18.22 7.40 -7.86
CA GLY A 121 18.08 5.96 -7.79
C GLY A 121 19.32 5.21 -7.28
N THR A 122 20.29 5.92 -6.70
CA THR A 122 21.55 5.34 -6.21
C THR A 122 21.48 4.89 -4.75
N MET A 123 20.42 5.24 -4.02
CA MET A 123 20.16 4.76 -2.67
C MET A 123 18.77 4.14 -2.58
N VAL A 124 18.66 3.05 -1.82
CA VAL A 124 17.40 2.38 -1.47
C VAL A 124 17.22 2.44 0.05
N MET A 125 16.03 2.84 0.47
CA MET A 125 15.61 2.85 1.87
C MET A 125 14.80 1.59 2.17
N ILE A 126 15.19 0.88 3.23
CA ILE A 126 14.38 -0.15 3.87
C ILE A 126 13.99 0.36 5.26
N SER A 127 12.69 0.47 5.47
CA SER A 127 12.05 0.84 6.72
C SER A 127 11.33 -0.38 7.29
N ALA A 128 11.85 -0.91 8.40
CA ALA A 128 11.35 -2.14 8.99
C ALA A 128 10.72 -1.93 10.37
N ASP A 129 9.54 -2.52 10.55
CA ASP A 129 9.02 -2.83 11.87
C ASP A 129 9.57 -4.18 12.34
N GLY A 130 9.95 -4.26 13.62
CA GLY A 130 10.30 -5.53 14.25
C GLY A 130 9.09 -6.42 14.56
N SER A 131 8.07 -6.38 13.71
CA SER A 131 6.70 -6.83 13.96
C SER A 131 6.58 -8.29 14.42
N ILE A 132 5.49 -8.52 15.14
CA ILE A 132 5.15 -9.65 16.02
C ILE A 132 4.60 -10.87 15.28
N LEU A 133 4.05 -10.68 14.07
CA LEU A 133 3.32 -11.72 13.30
C LEU A 133 4.22 -12.83 12.78
N VAL A 134 5.49 -12.51 12.50
CA VAL A 134 6.51 -13.46 12.14
C VAL A 134 7.71 -13.16 13.04
N PRO A 135 8.24 -14.11 13.83
CA PRO A 135 9.35 -13.87 14.77
C PRO A 135 10.69 -13.69 14.04
N ILE A 136 10.72 -12.85 13.00
CA ILE A 136 11.85 -12.61 12.12
C ILE A 136 12.47 -11.29 12.54
N ALA A 137 13.56 -11.44 13.30
CA ALA A 137 14.62 -10.45 13.49
C ALA A 137 14.21 -9.09 14.09
N PRO A 138 14.13 -8.98 15.43
CA PRO A 138 14.22 -7.67 16.11
C PRO A 138 15.63 -7.04 16.02
N LEU A 139 16.44 -7.46 15.04
CA LEU A 139 17.82 -7.06 14.79
C LEU A 139 17.95 -6.01 13.69
N THR A 140 16.97 -5.90 12.79
CA THR A 140 16.98 -5.05 11.60
C THR A 140 15.90 -3.97 11.62
N VAL A 141 15.29 -3.73 12.79
CA VAL A 141 14.29 -2.67 13.02
C VAL A 141 14.85 -1.31 12.66
N GLY A 142 13.99 -0.42 12.16
CA GLY A 142 14.29 0.97 11.86
C GLY A 142 14.56 1.21 10.40
N ILE A 143 15.20 2.35 10.13
CA ILE A 143 15.46 2.85 8.78
C ILE A 143 16.90 2.51 8.45
N THR A 144 17.11 1.91 7.28
CA THR A 144 18.43 1.57 6.75
C THR A 144 18.53 2.03 5.30
N LEU A 145 19.58 2.81 4.99
CA LEU A 145 19.91 3.23 3.63
C LEU A 145 20.99 2.31 3.06
N ILE A 146 20.73 1.85 1.85
CA ILE A 146 21.59 0.94 1.08
C ILE A 146 22.02 1.69 -0.18
N ASP A 147 23.33 1.86 -0.38
CA ASP A 147 23.90 2.33 -1.63
C ASP A 147 23.79 1.21 -2.68
N VAL A 148 23.19 1.56 -3.81
CA VAL A 148 22.99 0.73 -5.00
C VAL A 148 23.52 1.44 -6.26
N THR A 149 24.51 2.32 -6.11
CA THR A 149 25.22 2.95 -7.22
C THR A 149 25.69 1.90 -8.21
N ASP A 150 26.29 0.81 -7.72
CA ASP A 150 26.40 -0.45 -8.46
C ASP A 150 25.29 -1.41 -8.00
N PRO A 151 24.22 -1.62 -8.80
CA PRO A 151 23.12 -2.51 -8.43
C PRO A 151 23.55 -3.99 -8.29
N ALA A 152 24.75 -4.36 -8.74
CA ALA A 152 25.30 -5.69 -8.52
C ALA A 152 25.97 -5.85 -7.14
N LEU A 153 26.30 -4.74 -6.46
CA LEU A 153 27.04 -4.73 -5.19
C LEU A 153 26.42 -3.78 -4.14
N PRO A 154 25.19 -4.05 -3.64
CA PRO A 154 24.56 -3.19 -2.64
C PRO A 154 25.32 -3.18 -1.31
N GLU A 155 25.40 -2.02 -0.65
CA GLU A 155 26.04 -1.87 0.65
C GLU A 155 25.28 -0.92 1.60
N ILE A 156 25.27 -1.23 2.89
CA ILE A 156 24.63 -0.34 3.89
C ILE A 156 25.53 0.87 4.14
N VAL A 157 24.97 2.07 3.95
CA VAL A 157 25.68 3.34 4.19
C VAL A 157 25.24 4.05 5.46
N ALA A 158 23.97 3.92 5.85
CA ALA A 158 23.48 4.50 7.09
C ALA A 158 22.34 3.67 7.69
N SER A 159 22.21 3.70 9.02
CA SER A 159 21.06 3.13 9.71
C SER A 159 20.76 3.85 11.02
N SER A 160 19.48 3.86 11.41
CA SER A 160 19.05 4.27 12.76
C SER A 160 19.29 3.18 13.81
N ASN A 161 19.69 1.98 13.37
CA ASN A 161 19.95 0.82 14.20
C ASN A 161 21.46 0.56 14.30
N ASP A 162 22.02 0.78 15.49
CA ASP A 162 23.45 0.63 15.74
C ASP A 162 23.91 -0.84 15.73
N LEU A 163 23.00 -1.80 15.93
CA LEU A 163 23.33 -3.23 15.76
C LEU A 163 23.57 -3.57 14.29
N VAL A 164 22.79 -2.99 13.37
CA VAL A 164 22.97 -3.15 11.93
C VAL A 164 24.34 -2.63 11.51
N MET A 165 24.75 -1.49 12.05
CA MET A 165 26.07 -0.87 11.78
C MET A 165 27.22 -1.46 12.62
N GLY A 166 26.95 -2.40 13.52
CA GLY A 166 27.99 -3.01 14.38
C GLY A 166 28.64 -2.04 15.38
N ARG A 167 28.01 -0.91 15.70
CA ARG A 167 28.61 0.18 16.51
C ARG A 167 27.99 0.36 17.90
N GLY A 168 26.95 -0.40 18.24
CA GLY A 168 26.24 -0.25 19.52
C GLY A 168 25.12 -1.27 19.70
N THR A 169 24.24 -1.02 20.68
CA THR A 169 23.10 -1.89 20.99
C THR A 169 21.74 -1.24 20.75
N ASN A 170 21.70 0.01 20.27
CA ASN A 170 20.48 0.69 19.90
C ASN A 170 19.84 -0.01 18.70
N ARG A 171 18.52 -0.24 18.73
CA ARG A 171 17.78 -1.01 17.72
C ARG A 171 17.02 -0.13 16.72
N GLY A 172 17.21 1.19 16.78
CA GLY A 172 16.37 2.12 16.04
C GLY A 172 14.94 2.17 16.59
N ILE A 173 14.12 2.96 15.93
CA ILE A 173 12.68 3.10 16.19
C ILE A 173 11.98 2.35 15.05
N ALA A 174 10.95 1.57 15.36
CA ALA A 174 10.16 0.87 14.35
C ALA A 174 9.48 1.89 13.42
N GLU A 175 9.81 1.80 12.14
CA GLU A 175 9.29 2.61 11.03
C GLU A 175 9.12 1.62 9.88
N HIS A 176 7.90 1.20 9.53
CA HIS A 176 7.64 0.25 8.43
C HIS A 176 7.32 0.92 7.09
N THR A 177 7.13 2.24 7.11
CA THR A 177 7.15 3.09 5.92
C THR A 177 7.93 4.36 6.26
N SER A 178 8.55 4.96 5.26
CA SER A 178 9.23 6.24 5.38
C SER A 178 9.36 6.87 4.00
N GLU A 179 9.53 8.18 3.95
CA GLU A 179 9.69 8.95 2.72
C GLU A 179 10.91 9.87 2.80
N CYS A 180 11.63 10.03 1.69
CA CYS A 180 12.70 11.01 1.57
C CYS A 180 12.08 12.41 1.42
N ALA A 181 12.38 13.31 2.35
CA ALA A 181 11.89 14.69 2.28
C ALA A 181 12.63 15.54 1.23
N VAL A 182 13.79 15.05 0.78
CA VAL A 182 14.71 15.69 -0.18
C VAL A 182 15.32 14.63 -1.09
N ASP A 183 15.82 15.06 -2.25
CA ASP A 183 16.29 14.19 -3.34
C ASP A 183 17.38 13.19 -2.93
N ASP A 184 18.27 13.56 -2.00
CA ASP A 184 19.36 12.70 -1.54
C ASP A 184 19.03 11.91 -0.27
N CYS A 185 17.76 11.91 0.17
CA CYS A 185 17.31 11.27 1.40
C CYS A 185 18.11 11.67 2.66
N SER A 186 18.79 12.83 2.66
CA SER A 186 19.50 13.34 3.85
C SER A 186 18.56 13.73 4.99
N VAL A 187 17.28 13.96 4.67
CA VAL A 187 16.18 14.12 5.63
C VAL A 187 15.05 13.16 5.26
N ILE A 188 14.55 12.42 6.26
CA ILE A 188 13.56 11.35 6.08
C ILE A 188 12.38 11.57 7.03
N TYR A 189 11.15 11.40 6.52
CA TYR A 189 9.93 11.40 7.30
C TYR A 189 9.45 9.98 7.56
N GLY A 190 9.35 9.60 8.83
CA GLY A 190 8.88 8.27 9.24
C GLY A 190 7.41 8.28 9.66
N ARG A 191 6.73 7.13 9.51
CA ARG A 191 5.33 6.93 9.92
C ARG A 191 5.03 7.20 11.39
N THR A 192 6.03 7.28 12.26
CA THR A 192 5.78 7.64 13.67
C THR A 192 5.66 9.14 13.91
N GLY A 193 5.54 9.95 12.84
CA GLY A 193 5.50 11.41 12.89
C GLY A 193 6.87 12.07 13.03
N ARG A 194 7.95 11.27 13.00
CA ARG A 194 9.32 11.72 13.25
C ARG A 194 9.99 12.20 11.97
N ILE A 195 10.87 13.17 12.15
CA ILE A 195 11.83 13.61 11.15
C ILE A 195 13.19 13.06 11.55
N TYR A 196 13.91 12.50 10.59
CA TYR A 196 15.26 11.97 10.76
C TYR A 196 16.24 12.73 9.88
N THR A 197 17.45 12.95 10.40
CA THR A 197 18.58 13.44 9.61
C THR A 197 19.61 12.34 9.44
N VAL A 198 20.27 12.32 8.29
CA VAL A 198 21.30 11.35 7.94
C VAL A 198 22.67 12.02 8.00
N ASP A 199 23.59 11.40 8.72
CA ASP A 199 25.02 11.69 8.67
C ASP A 199 25.70 10.50 7.98
N PHE A 200 26.00 10.65 6.70
CA PHE A 200 26.62 9.61 5.88
C PHE A 200 28.06 9.29 6.30
N ASP A 201 28.81 10.28 6.80
CA ASP A 201 30.19 10.07 7.27
C ASP A 201 30.21 9.22 8.55
N ALA A 202 29.24 9.45 9.44
CA ALA A 202 29.05 8.65 10.65
C ALA A 202 28.25 7.35 10.39
N GLY A 203 27.59 7.25 9.23
CA GLY A 203 26.60 6.22 8.89
C GLY A 203 25.38 6.20 9.80
N THR A 204 24.99 7.33 10.39
CA THR A 204 23.91 7.41 11.39
C THR A 204 22.64 8.03 10.81
N ILE A 205 21.48 7.51 11.21
CA ILE A 205 20.18 8.15 11.00
C ILE A 205 19.60 8.48 12.37
N THR A 206 19.37 9.76 12.66
CA THR A 206 19.00 10.23 14.00
C THR A 206 17.69 11.03 13.96
N PRO A 207 16.71 10.73 14.83
CA PRO A 207 15.50 11.55 14.91
C PRO A 207 15.82 12.91 15.54
N ILE A 208 15.21 13.96 15.00
CA ILE A 208 15.24 15.30 15.61
C ILE A 208 14.01 15.50 16.53
N GLU A 209 14.03 16.56 17.33
CA GLU A 209 12.93 16.88 18.26
C GLU A 209 11.65 17.29 17.52
N ARG A 210 11.80 17.98 16.38
CA ARG A 210 10.70 18.41 15.53
C ARG A 210 10.01 17.21 14.89
N ARG A 211 8.69 17.34 14.73
CA ARG A 211 7.82 16.34 14.12
C ARG A 211 7.09 16.96 12.94
N TRP A 212 6.92 16.19 11.87
CA TRP A 212 6.17 16.64 10.70
C TRP A 212 4.66 16.58 10.94
N ASN A 213 4.20 15.72 11.86
CA ASN A 213 2.78 15.44 12.11
C ASN A 213 2.08 16.48 13.01
N GLN A 214 2.71 17.64 13.22
CA GLN A 214 2.21 18.73 14.05
C GLN A 214 1.86 19.94 13.18
N PHE A 215 0.65 20.46 13.33
CA PHE A 215 0.15 21.58 12.53
C PHE A 215 -0.65 22.58 13.36
N LEU A 216 -0.71 23.84 12.91
CA LEU A 216 -1.56 24.85 13.51
C LEU A 216 -2.99 24.67 12.98
N ASP A 217 -3.94 24.37 13.85
CA ASP A 217 -5.35 24.30 13.49
C ASP A 217 -5.86 25.71 13.15
N PRO A 218 -6.32 25.96 11.90
CA PRO A 218 -6.77 27.30 11.50
C PRO A 218 -8.08 27.73 12.18
N THR A 219 -8.89 26.77 12.63
CA THR A 219 -10.18 27.01 13.31
C THR A 219 -9.98 27.37 14.77
N THR A 220 -9.07 26.68 15.46
CA THR A 220 -8.85 26.86 16.91
C THR A 220 -7.64 27.72 17.26
N GLY A 221 -6.71 27.92 16.32
CA GLY A 221 -5.43 28.59 16.55
C GLY A 221 -4.47 27.82 17.46
N SER A 222 -4.71 26.53 17.68
CA SER A 222 -3.92 25.65 18.55
C SER A 222 -3.12 24.64 17.75
N VAL A 223 -1.99 24.17 18.29
CA VAL A 223 -1.21 23.10 17.65
C VAL A 223 -1.93 21.77 17.87
N ARG A 224 -2.24 21.07 16.77
CA ARG A 224 -2.77 19.70 16.74
C ARG A 224 -1.71 18.73 16.24
N GLU A 225 -1.83 17.50 16.68
CA GLU A 225 -1.10 16.36 16.12
C GLU A 225 -2.07 15.52 15.29
N THR A 226 -1.60 15.00 14.15
CA THR A 226 -2.37 14.02 13.38
C THR A 226 -2.39 12.68 14.10
N SER A 227 -3.41 11.89 13.80
CA SER A 227 -3.58 10.51 14.25
C SER A 227 -3.57 9.55 13.04
N GLN A 228 -3.61 8.24 13.30
CA GLN A 228 -3.65 7.20 12.25
C GLN A 228 -2.58 7.38 11.17
N ILE A 229 -1.36 7.68 11.61
CA ILE A 229 -0.23 7.91 10.74
C ILE A 229 0.28 6.58 10.21
N HIS A 230 0.36 6.46 8.89
CA HIS A 230 0.76 5.22 8.24
C HIS A 230 1.91 5.36 7.26
N ALA A 231 1.84 6.27 6.30
CA ALA A 231 2.83 6.48 5.24
C ALA A 231 2.87 7.94 4.78
N LEU A 232 3.80 8.25 3.87
CA LEU A 232 3.90 9.54 3.19
C LEU A 232 4.31 9.28 1.75
N ASP A 233 3.99 10.22 0.87
CA ASP A 233 4.43 10.20 -0.52
C ASP A 233 4.96 11.58 -0.92
N ARG A 234 6.19 11.63 -1.43
CA ARG A 234 6.75 12.84 -2.04
C ARG A 234 6.39 12.87 -3.52
N ASP A 235 5.65 13.89 -3.93
CA ASP A 235 5.31 14.10 -5.34
C ASP A 235 6.51 14.67 -6.13
N GLU A 236 6.38 14.67 -7.46
CA GLU A 236 7.44 15.14 -8.35
C GLU A 236 7.75 16.64 -8.21
N SER A 237 6.83 17.44 -7.66
CA SER A 237 7.09 18.85 -7.34
C SER A 237 7.95 19.02 -6.08
N GLY A 238 8.04 17.97 -5.26
CA GLY A 238 8.77 17.93 -4.01
C GLY A 238 7.93 18.22 -2.77
N LEU A 239 6.61 18.34 -2.91
CA LEU A 239 5.70 18.35 -1.76
C LEU A 239 5.54 16.94 -1.20
N VAL A 240 5.25 16.83 0.09
CA VAL A 240 5.01 15.54 0.74
C VAL A 240 3.57 15.48 1.24
N ILE A 241 2.82 14.47 0.81
CA ILE A 241 1.44 14.24 1.23
C ILE A 241 1.43 13.12 2.27
N ALA A 242 0.87 13.40 3.43
CA ALA A 242 0.85 12.46 4.55
C ALA A 242 -0.42 11.61 4.59
N ASP A 243 -0.23 10.32 4.85
CA ASP A 243 -1.29 9.36 5.12
C ASP A 243 -1.61 9.38 6.61
N SER A 244 -2.40 10.38 7.00
CA SER A 244 -2.80 10.63 8.38
C SER A 244 -4.22 11.16 8.49
N THR A 245 -4.67 11.38 9.73
CA THR A 245 -5.96 12.01 10.06
C THR A 245 -5.73 13.25 10.93
N PRO A 246 -5.95 14.48 10.41
CA PRO A 246 -6.23 14.79 9.00
C PRO A 246 -5.03 14.47 8.08
N ARG A 247 -5.28 14.44 6.77
CA ARG A 247 -4.22 14.41 5.75
C ARG A 247 -3.51 15.76 5.75
N LEU A 248 -2.19 15.77 5.54
CA LEU A 248 -1.40 17.00 5.48
C LEU A 248 -0.69 17.11 4.12
N VAL A 249 -0.61 18.32 3.59
CA VAL A 249 0.30 18.69 2.50
C VAL A 249 1.47 19.46 3.10
N LEU A 250 2.66 18.89 3.00
CA LEU A 250 3.89 19.43 3.56
C LEU A 250 4.76 20.05 2.46
N ASP A 251 5.36 21.20 2.76
CA ASP A 251 6.30 21.89 1.88
C ASP A 251 7.73 21.77 2.43
N PRO A 252 8.43 20.64 2.28
CA PRO A 252 9.78 20.49 2.84
C PRO A 252 10.82 21.38 2.15
N LEU A 253 10.57 21.82 0.92
CA LEU A 253 11.54 22.57 0.11
C LEU A 253 11.34 24.10 0.15
N GLY A 254 10.30 24.59 0.83
CA GLY A 254 9.99 26.02 0.90
C GLY A 254 9.58 26.61 -0.44
N LEU A 255 8.85 25.83 -1.25
CA LEU A 255 8.33 26.24 -2.55
C LEU A 255 7.28 27.34 -2.41
N PHE A 256 6.50 27.30 -1.32
CA PHE A 256 5.40 28.23 -1.05
C PHE A 256 5.64 29.00 0.25
N GLU A 257 6.23 28.35 1.25
CA GLU A 257 6.51 28.94 2.56
C GLU A 257 8.01 29.16 2.75
N PRO A 258 8.53 30.41 2.63
CA PRO A 258 9.98 30.67 2.55
C PRO A 258 10.81 30.32 3.80
N LEU A 259 10.15 30.11 4.94
CA LEU A 259 10.79 29.69 6.19
C LEU A 259 10.77 28.18 6.38
N SER A 260 10.15 27.46 5.46
CA SER A 260 10.10 26.03 5.48
C SER A 260 11.47 25.43 5.13
N THR A 261 11.77 24.31 5.77
CA THR A 261 12.99 23.52 5.53
C THR A 261 12.62 22.04 5.67
N PRO A 262 13.45 21.11 5.18
CA PRO A 262 13.15 19.69 5.34
C PRO A 262 13.02 19.27 6.81
N GLU A 263 13.77 19.89 7.73
CA GLU A 263 13.69 19.63 9.17
C GLU A 263 12.54 20.36 9.87
N ASN A 264 11.92 21.32 9.19
CA ASN A 264 10.79 22.10 9.68
C ASN A 264 9.83 22.42 8.52
N PRO A 265 9.09 21.42 8.01
CA PRO A 265 8.17 21.62 6.90
C PRO A 265 6.98 22.48 7.34
N ALA A 266 6.56 23.38 6.46
CA ALA A 266 5.29 24.06 6.57
C ALA A 266 4.16 23.12 6.13
N VAL A 267 2.98 23.31 6.74
CA VAL A 267 1.75 22.61 6.36
C VAL A 267 0.93 23.58 5.52
N LEU A 268 0.79 23.29 4.23
CA LEU A 268 0.08 24.16 3.29
C LEU A 268 -1.44 23.97 3.39
N SER A 269 -1.87 22.71 3.47
CA SER A 269 -3.28 22.34 3.49
C SER A 269 -3.49 21.10 4.34
N ILE A 270 -4.72 20.96 4.82
CA ILE A 270 -5.21 19.78 5.54
C ILE A 270 -6.41 19.20 4.80
N GLY A 271 -6.72 17.93 5.03
CA GLY A 271 -7.97 17.30 4.59
C GLY A 271 -8.53 16.43 5.69
N GLU A 272 -9.65 16.84 6.28
CA GLU A 272 -10.35 16.01 7.27
C GLU A 272 -11.00 14.80 6.58
N ARG A 273 -10.91 13.65 7.24
CA ARG A 273 -11.42 12.39 6.68
C ARG A 273 -12.93 12.25 6.84
N PRO A 274 -13.64 11.68 5.85
CA PRO A 274 -15.04 11.29 6.06
C PRO A 274 -15.15 10.13 7.05
N GLU A 275 -16.28 10.03 7.76
CA GLU A 275 -16.50 9.03 8.83
C GLU A 275 -16.38 7.57 8.36
N ASN A 276 -16.50 7.32 7.06
CA ASN A 276 -16.48 6.00 6.42
C ASN A 276 -15.07 5.60 5.90
N ASP A 277 -14.03 6.39 6.20
CA ASP A 277 -12.64 6.22 5.77
C ASP A 277 -11.65 6.26 6.96
N ASP A 278 -12.00 5.52 8.03
CA ASP A 278 -11.49 5.70 9.39
C ASP A 278 -10.32 4.78 9.79
N ARG A 279 -9.63 4.13 8.85
CA ARG A 279 -8.51 3.22 9.13
C ARG A 279 -7.17 3.67 8.51
N LEU A 280 -6.24 2.75 8.25
CA LEU A 280 -4.92 3.08 7.71
C LEU A 280 -5.08 3.58 6.26
N GLN A 281 -4.13 4.39 5.79
CA GLN A 281 -4.10 4.85 4.39
C GLN A 281 -2.75 4.54 3.82
N HIS A 282 -2.74 4.27 2.52
CA HIS A 282 -1.57 3.92 1.76
C HIS A 282 -1.45 4.87 0.58
N ASN A 283 -0.27 5.45 0.48
CA ASN A 283 0.27 6.27 -0.59
C ASN A 283 -0.69 7.25 -1.26
N ASN A 284 -1.02 8.34 -0.57
CA ASN A 284 -1.65 9.48 -1.20
C ASN A 284 -0.81 10.03 -2.37
N ARG A 285 -1.24 9.78 -3.61
CA ARG A 285 -0.57 10.21 -4.84
C ARG A 285 -1.25 11.42 -5.48
N ARG A 286 -0.45 12.39 -5.90
CA ARG A 286 -0.89 13.59 -6.63
C ARG A 286 -0.38 13.54 -8.09
N PRO A 287 -1.17 12.99 -9.04
CA PRO A 287 -0.79 12.99 -10.45
C PRO A 287 -0.72 14.43 -11.00
N GLY A 288 0.17 14.67 -11.96
CA GLY A 288 0.27 15.99 -12.63
C GLY A 288 0.93 17.08 -11.79
N ALA A 289 1.64 16.73 -10.71
CA ALA A 289 2.22 17.71 -9.79
C ALA A 289 3.21 18.69 -10.46
N LEU A 290 3.98 18.24 -11.47
CA LEU A 290 4.91 19.10 -12.22
C LEU A 290 4.24 20.09 -13.16
N ASP A 291 3.06 19.74 -13.68
CA ASP A 291 2.30 20.54 -14.64
C ASP A 291 1.30 21.49 -13.95
N TRP A 292 1.19 21.41 -12.62
CA TRP A 292 0.32 22.25 -11.84
C TRP A 292 0.69 23.74 -11.95
N THR A 293 -0.34 24.58 -12.01
CA THR A 293 -0.21 26.03 -11.99
C THR A 293 -1.15 26.66 -10.97
N PRO A 294 -0.68 27.63 -10.15
CA PRO A 294 -1.51 28.27 -9.13
C PRO A 294 -2.66 29.06 -9.78
N ARG A 295 -3.78 29.13 -9.07
CA ARG A 295 -4.94 29.97 -9.43
C ARG A 295 -4.77 31.37 -8.87
N ASP A 296 -5.01 32.41 -9.66
CA ASP A 296 -5.06 33.79 -9.18
C ASP A 296 -6.45 34.11 -8.60
N PRO A 297 -6.60 34.28 -7.27
CA PRO A 297 -7.89 34.62 -6.67
C PRO A 297 -8.43 35.99 -7.11
N ALA A 298 -7.60 36.85 -7.72
CA ALA A 298 -8.02 38.12 -8.28
C ALA A 298 -8.52 38.03 -9.74
N ASP A 299 -8.26 36.92 -10.45
CA ASP A 299 -8.72 36.69 -11.82
C ASP A 299 -10.02 35.87 -11.83
N PRO A 300 -11.16 36.43 -12.28
CA PRO A 300 -12.40 35.68 -12.42
C PRO A 300 -12.32 34.47 -13.35
N ALA A 301 -11.35 34.43 -14.28
CA ALA A 301 -11.11 33.27 -15.14
C ALA A 301 -10.51 32.07 -14.38
N ASP A 302 -9.93 32.32 -13.20
CA ASP A 302 -9.30 31.29 -12.35
C ASP A 302 -10.24 30.76 -11.27
N ALA A 303 -11.47 31.29 -11.21
CA ALA A 303 -12.51 30.81 -10.31
C ALA A 303 -12.78 29.30 -10.51
N ILE A 304 -13.00 28.60 -9.40
CA ILE A 304 -13.35 27.18 -9.44
C ILE A 304 -14.79 27.05 -9.95
N GLU A 305 -14.93 26.51 -11.16
CA GLU A 305 -16.21 26.08 -11.69
C GLU A 305 -16.64 24.76 -11.04
N THR A 306 -17.95 24.48 -11.03
CA THR A 306 -18.47 23.20 -10.55
C THR A 306 -19.20 22.42 -11.63
N ARG A 307 -19.15 21.09 -11.53
CA ARG A 307 -19.81 20.14 -12.42
C ARG A 307 -20.63 19.16 -11.60
N THR A 308 -21.91 19.02 -11.94
CA THR A 308 -22.77 17.99 -11.36
C THR A 308 -22.37 16.62 -11.90
N VAL A 309 -22.13 15.66 -11.01
CA VAL A 309 -21.85 14.27 -11.36
C VAL A 309 -23.00 13.37 -10.96
N THR A 310 -23.16 12.24 -11.66
CA THR A 310 -24.13 11.21 -11.29
C THR A 310 -23.40 10.03 -10.65
N GLY A 311 -23.82 9.65 -9.45
CA GLY A 311 -23.23 8.52 -8.73
C GLY A 311 -23.37 7.19 -9.49
N ARG A 312 -22.46 6.25 -9.17
CA ARG A 312 -22.44 4.87 -9.67
C ARG A 312 -22.57 3.90 -8.50
N GLU A 313 -23.05 2.68 -8.74
CA GLU A 313 -23.47 1.75 -7.67
C GLU A 313 -22.35 1.38 -6.66
N ARG A 314 -21.07 1.45 -7.07
CA ARG A 314 -19.89 1.10 -6.25
C ARG A 314 -18.92 2.25 -5.98
N SER A 315 -19.21 3.40 -6.59
CA SER A 315 -18.39 4.59 -6.53
C SER A 315 -19.26 5.71 -5.94
N LEU A 316 -19.11 5.88 -4.63
CA LEU A 316 -19.97 6.72 -3.82
C LEU A 316 -19.45 8.15 -3.90
N SER A 317 -20.28 9.03 -4.44
CA SER A 317 -20.00 10.46 -4.47
C SER A 317 -20.12 11.04 -3.06
N GLU A 318 -19.08 11.74 -2.61
CA GLU A 318 -19.11 12.53 -1.38
C GLU A 318 -19.66 13.95 -1.65
N LEU A 319 -19.60 14.40 -2.91
CA LEU A 319 -20.16 15.68 -3.38
C LEU A 319 -20.91 15.52 -4.71
N ASP A 320 -22.18 15.94 -4.77
CA ASP A 320 -22.98 15.91 -6.02
C ASP A 320 -22.50 16.95 -7.05
N ASP A 321 -22.11 18.14 -6.59
CA ASP A 321 -21.51 19.20 -7.39
C ASP A 321 -20.02 19.31 -7.04
N ARG A 322 -19.14 18.95 -7.99
CA ARG A 322 -17.70 18.88 -7.76
C ARG A 322 -16.94 20.04 -8.39
N PRO A 323 -15.84 20.50 -7.79
CA PRO A 323 -14.95 21.45 -8.45
C PRO A 323 -14.37 20.85 -9.73
N VAL A 324 -14.23 21.65 -10.78
CA VAL A 324 -13.47 21.30 -11.98
C VAL A 324 -12.00 21.58 -11.72
N LEU A 325 -11.21 20.51 -11.64
CA LEU A 325 -9.81 20.52 -11.26
C LEU A 325 -8.90 20.83 -12.45
N ARG A 326 -7.78 21.50 -12.17
CA ARG A 326 -6.62 21.60 -13.07
C ARG A 326 -5.70 20.40 -12.86
N GLU A 327 -4.78 20.22 -13.80
CA GLU A 327 -3.65 19.29 -13.64
C GLU A 327 -2.95 19.52 -12.29
N GLY A 328 -2.67 18.44 -11.56
CA GLY A 328 -2.10 18.51 -10.22
C GLY A 328 -3.03 19.06 -9.13
N GLU A 329 -4.33 19.20 -9.35
CA GLU A 329 -5.30 19.51 -8.28
C GLU A 329 -6.11 18.30 -7.81
N LEU A 330 -5.89 17.11 -8.38
CA LEU A 330 -6.46 15.86 -7.89
C LEU A 330 -5.46 15.15 -6.97
N LEU A 331 -5.95 14.63 -5.84
CA LEU A 331 -5.26 13.64 -5.02
C LEU A 331 -6.02 12.32 -5.05
N ILE A 332 -5.29 11.22 -5.19
CA ILE A 332 -5.81 9.87 -5.10
C ILE A 332 -5.21 9.24 -3.84
N GLY A 333 -6.03 8.57 -3.03
CA GLY A 333 -5.57 7.82 -1.86
C GLY A 333 -6.28 6.49 -1.77
N ASN A 334 -5.68 5.53 -1.07
CA ASN A 334 -6.30 4.22 -0.87
C ASN A 334 -6.28 3.87 0.61
N SER A 335 -7.42 3.47 1.13
CA SER A 335 -7.52 3.12 2.54
C SER A 335 -7.44 1.62 2.76
N GLU A 336 -6.89 1.25 3.91
CA GLU A 336 -6.79 -0.12 4.35
C GLU A 336 -7.61 -0.35 5.61
N SER A 337 -8.56 -1.26 5.47
CA SER A 337 -9.36 -1.84 6.54
C SER A 337 -9.43 -3.35 6.30
N ASN A 338 -8.29 -4.01 6.49
CA ASN A 338 -8.17 -5.47 6.37
C ASN A 338 -8.74 -6.18 7.62
N LEU A 339 -8.86 -7.52 7.56
CA LEU A 339 -9.40 -8.38 8.63
C LEU A 339 -10.87 -8.11 9.02
N ASN A 340 -11.62 -7.39 8.20
CA ASN A 340 -13.04 -7.11 8.44
C ASN A 340 -13.93 -8.32 8.17
N THR A 341 -15.09 -8.34 8.83
CA THR A 341 -16.10 -9.39 8.66
C THR A 341 -16.88 -9.29 7.35
N GLY A 342 -16.78 -8.18 6.61
CA GLY A 342 -17.39 -8.01 5.29
C GLY A 342 -16.69 -6.93 4.46
N CYS A 343 -16.74 -7.07 3.15
CA CYS A 343 -16.03 -6.18 2.21
C CYS A 343 -16.64 -4.78 2.06
N SER A 344 -17.90 -4.59 2.46
CA SER A 344 -18.52 -3.25 2.40
C SER A 344 -17.97 -2.25 3.42
N GLU A 345 -17.23 -2.73 4.42
CA GLU A 345 -16.54 -1.93 5.44
C GLU A 345 -15.01 -1.91 5.20
N ALA A 346 -14.57 -2.50 4.09
CA ALA A 346 -13.19 -2.51 3.66
C ALA A 346 -12.71 -1.12 3.28
N GLY A 347 -11.38 -0.94 3.35
CA GLY A 347 -10.76 0.27 2.85
C GLY A 347 -10.92 0.39 1.34
N GLY A 348 -10.97 1.62 0.85
CA GLY A 348 -11.39 1.97 -0.50
C GLY A 348 -10.48 2.95 -1.20
N LEU A 349 -10.54 2.95 -2.53
CA LEU A 349 -9.86 3.94 -3.37
C LEU A 349 -10.67 5.24 -3.34
N SER A 350 -10.02 6.36 -3.08
CA SER A 350 -10.66 7.66 -2.91
C SER A 350 -9.99 8.75 -3.73
N THR A 351 -10.78 9.74 -4.15
CA THR A 351 -10.31 10.94 -4.84
C THR A 351 -10.66 12.19 -4.05
N TRP A 352 -9.81 13.20 -4.15
CA TRP A 352 -9.88 14.41 -3.37
C TRP A 352 -9.51 15.63 -4.23
N SER A 353 -10.17 16.75 -3.99
CA SER A 353 -9.81 18.05 -4.55
C SER A 353 -8.74 18.70 -3.69
N MET A 354 -7.62 19.07 -4.32
CA MET A 354 -6.58 19.94 -3.78
C MET A 354 -6.66 21.37 -4.34
N ALA A 355 -7.77 21.78 -4.97
CA ALA A 355 -7.87 23.12 -5.55
C ALA A 355 -7.55 24.21 -4.51
N ASN A 356 -6.64 25.13 -4.86
CA ASN A 356 -6.10 26.20 -3.99
C ASN A 356 -5.38 25.71 -2.70
N PHE A 357 -4.84 24.50 -2.66
CA PHE A 357 -4.11 23.99 -1.49
C PHE A 357 -2.92 24.88 -1.08
N ASP A 358 -2.27 25.55 -2.06
CA ASP A 358 -1.16 26.50 -1.87
C ASP A 358 -1.59 27.79 -1.17
N GLN A 359 -2.89 28.04 -1.10
CA GLN A 359 -3.51 29.22 -0.48
C GLN A 359 -4.22 28.88 0.83
N GLY A 360 -3.99 27.69 1.37
CA GLY A 360 -4.59 27.23 2.62
C GLY A 360 -6.02 26.70 2.48
N ALA A 361 -6.51 26.46 1.26
CA ALA A 361 -7.81 25.80 1.08
C ALA A 361 -7.73 24.34 1.53
N GLU A 362 -8.76 23.88 2.24
CA GLU A 362 -8.85 22.51 2.76
C GLU A 362 -9.14 21.52 1.62
N MET A 363 -8.41 20.40 1.60
CA MET A 363 -8.68 19.31 0.67
C MET A 363 -10.08 18.73 0.89
N GLN A 364 -10.83 18.51 -0.18
CA GLN A 364 -12.22 18.03 -0.12
C GLN A 364 -12.33 16.61 -0.67
N PRO A 365 -13.00 15.66 0.03
CA PRO A 365 -13.27 14.34 -0.54
C PRO A 365 -14.26 14.46 -1.70
N LEU A 366 -14.03 13.73 -2.78
CA LEU A 366 -14.86 13.75 -3.99
C LEU A 366 -15.61 12.45 -4.18
N GLU A 367 -14.90 11.33 -4.16
CA GLU A 367 -15.45 10.01 -4.44
C GLU A 367 -14.71 8.92 -3.68
N VAL A 368 -15.42 7.86 -3.32
CA VAL A 368 -14.82 6.64 -2.77
C VAL A 368 -15.40 5.41 -3.46
N PHE A 369 -14.53 4.62 -4.08
CA PHE A 369 -14.85 3.29 -4.60
C PHE A 369 -14.70 2.23 -3.51
N ARG A 370 -15.68 1.33 -3.41
CA ARG A 370 -15.65 0.19 -2.49
C ARG A 370 -16.01 -1.12 -3.19
N PRO A 371 -15.43 -2.25 -2.74
CA PRO A 371 -15.70 -3.56 -3.32
C PRO A 371 -17.13 -4.03 -3.02
N LEU A 372 -17.64 -4.97 -3.82
CA LEU A 372 -18.99 -5.51 -3.65
C LEU A 372 -19.19 -6.23 -2.31
N LYS A 373 -20.43 -6.15 -1.81
CA LYS A 373 -20.89 -6.70 -0.54
C LYS A 373 -21.15 -8.21 -0.60
N GLY A 374 -20.85 -8.88 0.51
CA GLY A 374 -21.36 -10.21 0.87
C GLY A 374 -21.22 -10.48 2.39
N THR A 375 -21.98 -11.43 2.96
CA THR A 375 -21.89 -11.81 4.39
C THR A 375 -21.62 -13.31 4.60
N TYR A 376 -21.13 -13.69 5.78
CA TYR A 376 -20.89 -15.11 6.14
C TYR A 376 -22.14 -16.02 6.08
N VAL A 377 -23.34 -15.45 5.99
CA VAL A 377 -24.62 -16.20 6.11
C VAL A 377 -25.28 -16.42 4.75
N ASP A 378 -24.89 -15.67 3.71
CA ASP A 378 -25.43 -15.74 2.35
C ASP A 378 -24.49 -16.40 1.32
N GLY A 379 -23.37 -16.96 1.79
CA GLY A 379 -22.44 -17.73 0.96
C GLY A 379 -21.28 -16.93 0.39
N SER A 380 -20.97 -15.77 0.96
CA SER A 380 -19.94 -14.87 0.45
C SER A 380 -18.49 -15.18 0.91
N PRO A 381 -17.39 -14.65 0.32
CA PRO A 381 -16.07 -15.27 0.44
C PRO A 381 -15.61 -15.23 1.88
N LEU A 382 -15.02 -16.32 2.33
CA LEU A 382 -13.97 -16.17 3.31
C LEU A 382 -12.81 -15.51 2.56
N VAL A 383 -12.61 -14.24 2.87
CA VAL A 383 -11.29 -13.65 3.03
C VAL A 383 -10.31 -14.74 3.54
N ASN A 384 -9.21 -14.97 2.82
CA ASN A 384 -8.06 -15.73 3.31
C ASN A 384 -7.39 -14.93 4.45
N ALA A 385 -6.08 -14.94 4.65
CA ALA A 385 -5.50 -14.39 5.88
C ALA A 385 -5.77 -12.87 6.11
N LEU A 386 -5.88 -12.05 5.07
CA LEU A 386 -5.78 -10.59 5.10
C LEU A 386 -7.08 -9.85 4.77
N GLY A 387 -7.78 -10.13 3.68
CA GLY A 387 -9.01 -9.38 3.38
C GLY A 387 -9.37 -9.14 1.94
N CYS A 388 -10.51 -8.49 1.83
CA CYS A 388 -10.83 -7.52 0.79
C CYS A 388 -10.56 -6.14 1.40
N SER A 389 -9.54 -5.44 0.93
CA SER A 389 -9.22 -4.07 1.34
C SER A 389 -8.25 -3.46 0.36
N GLY A 390 -8.41 -2.16 0.07
CA GLY A 390 -7.36 -1.38 -0.58
C GLY A 390 -6.06 -1.44 0.23
N HIS A 391 -4.94 -1.36 -0.50
CA HIS A 391 -3.59 -1.26 0.05
C HIS A 391 -2.75 -0.35 -0.89
N TRP A 392 -1.57 -0.74 -1.37
CA TRP A 392 -0.76 0.13 -2.24
C TRP A 392 -1.24 0.15 -3.69
N PHE A 393 -0.96 1.26 -4.38
CA PHE A 393 -1.29 1.43 -5.79
C PHE A 393 -0.24 2.28 -6.53
N THR A 394 -0.29 2.28 -7.85
CA THR A 394 0.44 3.26 -8.68
C THR A 394 -0.48 3.79 -9.77
N ILE A 395 -0.10 4.90 -10.39
CA ILE A 395 -0.89 5.56 -11.44
C ILE A 395 -0.03 5.69 -12.70
N ARG A 396 -0.62 5.41 -13.87
CA ARG A 396 -0.06 5.74 -15.19
C ARG A 396 -1.15 6.32 -16.06
N ASP A 397 -0.94 7.54 -16.55
CA ASP A 397 -1.85 8.24 -17.47
C ASP A 397 -3.32 8.24 -17.04
N GLY A 398 -3.58 8.38 -15.75
CA GLY A 398 -4.92 8.37 -15.16
C GLY A 398 -5.54 7.00 -14.91
N VAL A 399 -4.82 5.91 -15.19
CA VAL A 399 -5.20 4.56 -14.76
C VAL A 399 -4.45 4.20 -13.48
N VAL A 400 -5.19 3.94 -12.41
CA VAL A 400 -4.70 3.39 -11.16
C VAL A 400 -4.62 1.87 -11.29
N ALA A 401 -3.48 1.28 -10.96
CA ALA A 401 -3.39 -0.15 -10.63
C ALA A 401 -3.29 -0.27 -9.11
N ALA A 402 -4.29 -0.86 -8.46
CA ALA A 402 -4.36 -0.97 -7.00
C ALA A 402 -4.50 -2.41 -6.54
N SER A 403 -3.80 -2.76 -5.46
CA SER A 403 -3.90 -4.07 -4.83
C SER A 403 -5.04 -4.15 -3.83
N TRP A 404 -5.65 -5.34 -3.77
CA TRP A 404 -6.81 -5.66 -2.96
C TRP A 404 -6.66 -6.99 -2.21
N TYR A 405 -5.43 -7.32 -1.78
CA TYR A 405 -5.12 -8.58 -1.10
C TYR A 405 -5.61 -9.80 -1.88
N GLU A 406 -6.66 -10.46 -1.40
CA GLU A 406 -7.11 -11.74 -1.94
C GLU A 406 -7.98 -11.59 -3.19
N HIS A 407 -8.31 -10.34 -3.50
CA HIS A 407 -8.92 -9.95 -4.77
C HIS A 407 -7.88 -9.59 -5.82
N GLY A 408 -6.58 -9.73 -5.51
CA GLY A 408 -5.50 -9.49 -6.46
C GLY A 408 -5.35 -7.99 -6.74
N ILE A 409 -5.20 -7.62 -8.01
CA ILE A 409 -5.10 -6.21 -8.42
C ILE A 409 -6.27 -5.84 -9.33
N HIS A 410 -6.71 -4.60 -9.20
CA HIS A 410 -7.77 -4.00 -10.00
C HIS A 410 -7.28 -2.70 -10.64
N PHE A 411 -7.81 -2.42 -11.83
CA PHE A 411 -7.47 -1.24 -12.63
C PHE A 411 -8.63 -0.26 -12.60
N PHE A 412 -8.34 1.02 -12.35
CA PHE A 412 -9.34 2.08 -12.29
C PHE A 412 -8.98 3.26 -13.18
N ASP A 413 -9.85 3.63 -14.10
CA ASP A 413 -9.74 4.88 -14.86
C ASP A 413 -10.30 6.03 -14.01
N ILE A 414 -9.49 7.08 -13.85
CA ILE A 414 -9.82 8.23 -13.02
C ILE A 414 -10.04 9.45 -13.91
N ASP A 415 -11.23 10.04 -13.83
CA ASP A 415 -11.49 11.35 -14.44
C ASP A 415 -10.72 12.42 -13.64
N MET A 416 -9.61 12.91 -14.18
CA MET A 416 -8.75 13.88 -13.51
C MET A 416 -9.41 15.24 -13.28
N GLU A 417 -10.46 15.59 -14.03
CA GLU A 417 -11.13 16.88 -13.90
C GLU A 417 -12.14 16.91 -12.76
N VAL A 418 -12.77 15.77 -12.44
CA VAL A 418 -13.84 15.70 -11.42
C VAL A 418 -13.70 14.54 -10.42
N GLY A 419 -12.65 13.74 -10.54
CA GLY A 419 -12.30 12.67 -9.61
C GLY A 419 -13.20 11.44 -9.69
N THR A 420 -13.84 11.16 -10.82
CA THR A 420 -14.68 9.95 -10.96
C THR A 420 -13.85 8.69 -11.11
N ILE A 421 -14.27 7.61 -10.44
CA ILE A 421 -13.54 6.34 -10.38
C ILE A 421 -14.31 5.26 -11.14
N ASP A 422 -13.68 4.67 -12.15
CA ASP A 422 -14.25 3.58 -12.95
C ASP A 422 -13.36 2.35 -12.96
N GLU A 423 -13.85 1.23 -12.46
CA GLU A 423 -13.15 -0.05 -12.56
C GLU A 423 -13.15 -0.53 -14.02
N VAL A 424 -11.96 -0.75 -14.59
CA VAL A 424 -11.75 -1.04 -16.02
C VAL A 424 -10.99 -2.34 -16.27
N GLY A 425 -10.58 -3.08 -15.23
CA GLY A 425 -9.91 -4.36 -15.40
C GLY A 425 -9.53 -5.02 -14.07
N PHE A 426 -9.20 -6.31 -14.11
CA PHE A 426 -8.78 -7.04 -12.92
C PHE A 426 -7.84 -8.21 -13.25
N PHE A 427 -7.01 -8.56 -12.27
CA PHE A 427 -6.20 -9.78 -12.24
C PHE A 427 -6.22 -10.35 -10.82
N GLN A 428 -6.76 -11.56 -10.70
CA GLN A 428 -6.95 -12.25 -9.43
C GLN A 428 -6.47 -13.70 -9.56
N PRO A 429 -5.21 -13.99 -9.19
CA PRO A 429 -4.71 -15.35 -9.17
C PRO A 429 -5.18 -16.11 -7.92
N ILE A 430 -5.17 -17.45 -7.98
CA ILE A 430 -5.45 -18.27 -6.77
C ILE A 430 -4.39 -18.02 -5.71
N ALA A 431 -4.85 -17.99 -4.45
CA ALA A 431 -4.04 -17.79 -3.26
C ALA A 431 -3.24 -16.48 -3.30
N THR A 432 -3.79 -15.47 -3.98
CA THR A 432 -3.24 -14.12 -3.96
C THR A 432 -3.41 -13.49 -2.60
N GLU A 433 -2.39 -12.76 -2.21
CA GLU A 433 -2.33 -11.80 -1.13
C GLU A 433 -1.60 -10.59 -1.70
N ALA A 434 -2.18 -9.93 -2.70
CA ALA A 434 -1.56 -8.79 -3.38
C ALA A 434 -1.42 -7.61 -2.40
N GLY A 435 -0.18 -7.25 -2.09
CA GLY A 435 0.15 -6.12 -1.22
C GLY A 435 0.36 -4.82 -1.98
N ALA A 436 0.84 -4.86 -3.22
CA ALA A 436 1.06 -3.67 -4.01
C ALA A 436 0.99 -3.93 -5.51
N ALA A 437 0.76 -2.88 -6.29
CA ALA A 437 0.77 -2.91 -7.75
C ALA A 437 1.59 -1.74 -8.30
N TYR A 438 2.54 -2.04 -9.19
CA TYR A 438 3.50 -1.09 -9.75
C TYR A 438 3.42 -1.06 -11.27
N TRP A 439 3.03 0.07 -11.85
CA TRP A 439 3.29 0.36 -13.26
C TRP A 439 4.79 0.39 -13.50
N VAL A 440 5.29 -0.53 -14.32
CA VAL A 440 6.72 -0.60 -14.67
C VAL A 440 7.02 0.06 -16.02
N ASP A 441 6.01 0.14 -16.90
CA ASP A 441 6.01 0.94 -18.12
C ASP A 441 4.56 1.34 -18.50
N ASP A 442 4.30 1.70 -19.76
CA ASP A 442 2.98 2.09 -20.27
C ASP A 442 1.94 0.95 -20.27
N SER A 443 2.36 -0.31 -20.15
CA SER A 443 1.50 -1.48 -20.36
C SER A 443 1.67 -2.56 -19.30
N PHE A 444 2.83 -2.68 -18.66
CA PHE A 444 3.12 -3.71 -17.68
C PHE A 444 2.90 -3.20 -16.27
N VAL A 445 2.31 -4.08 -15.46
CA VAL A 445 2.15 -3.91 -14.03
C VAL A 445 2.73 -5.13 -13.32
N TYR A 446 3.51 -4.88 -12.28
CA TYR A 446 3.97 -5.91 -11.36
C TYR A 446 3.11 -5.90 -10.11
N SER A 447 2.51 -7.04 -9.77
CA SER A 447 1.84 -7.23 -8.49
C SER A 447 2.80 -7.88 -7.51
N VAL A 448 3.10 -7.19 -6.41
CA VAL A 448 3.88 -7.74 -5.29
C VAL A 448 2.90 -8.39 -4.31
N ASP A 449 3.08 -9.68 -4.09
CA ASP A 449 2.16 -10.55 -3.40
C ASP A 449 2.87 -11.31 -2.26
N TYR A 450 2.27 -11.28 -1.07
CA TYR A 450 2.84 -11.92 0.12
C TYR A 450 3.00 -13.44 -0.05
N ALA A 451 2.10 -14.10 -0.75
CA ALA A 451 2.11 -15.55 -0.92
C ALA A 451 2.84 -16.00 -2.20
N ARG A 452 2.77 -15.19 -3.26
CA ARG A 452 3.16 -15.60 -4.62
C ARG A 452 4.49 -15.00 -5.07
N GLY A 453 4.95 -13.89 -4.50
CA GLY A 453 6.12 -13.16 -4.98
C GLY A 453 5.71 -12.03 -5.92
N ILE A 454 6.30 -11.95 -7.12
CA ILE A 454 5.96 -10.90 -8.10
C ILE A 454 5.19 -11.52 -9.27
N ASP A 455 3.92 -11.21 -9.45
CA ASP A 455 3.17 -11.54 -10.66
C ASP A 455 3.37 -10.45 -11.72
N ILE A 456 3.61 -10.85 -12.97
CA ILE A 456 3.83 -9.98 -14.12
C ILE A 456 2.58 -10.00 -14.99
N VAL A 457 1.94 -8.84 -15.16
CA VAL A 457 0.79 -8.68 -16.05
C VAL A 457 0.97 -7.51 -17.00
N SER A 458 0.26 -7.52 -18.12
CA SER A 458 0.09 -6.34 -18.97
C SER A 458 -1.38 -5.95 -19.09
N PHE A 459 -1.66 -4.66 -19.13
CA PHE A 459 -2.98 -4.06 -19.30
C PHE A 459 -3.05 -3.36 -20.67
N ASP A 460 -4.04 -3.75 -21.47
CA ASP A 460 -4.35 -3.10 -22.74
C ASP A 460 -5.48 -2.08 -22.53
N ARG A 461 -5.13 -0.79 -22.46
CA ARG A 461 -6.10 0.30 -22.28
C ARG A 461 -7.06 0.46 -23.45
N GLU A 462 -6.64 0.06 -24.65
CA GLU A 462 -7.43 0.20 -25.89
C GLU A 462 -8.39 -0.98 -26.11
N ALA A 463 -8.15 -2.09 -25.41
CA ALA A 463 -9.08 -3.21 -25.39
C ALA A 463 -10.39 -2.83 -24.70
N ALA A 464 -11.46 -3.53 -25.07
CA ALA A 464 -12.76 -3.30 -24.45
C ALA A 464 -12.71 -3.62 -22.95
N ALA A 465 -13.17 -2.67 -22.13
CA ALA A 465 -13.34 -2.90 -20.70
C ALA A 465 -14.33 -4.07 -20.46
N PRO A 466 -14.12 -4.85 -19.39
CA PRO A 466 -15.05 -5.90 -18.98
C PRO A 466 -16.44 -5.32 -18.71
N SER A 467 -17.46 -6.14 -18.93
CA SER A 467 -18.84 -5.79 -18.57
C SER A 467 -19.01 -5.65 -17.06
N GLN A 468 -20.03 -4.88 -16.63
CA GLN A 468 -20.34 -4.75 -15.21
C GLN A 468 -20.53 -6.11 -14.51
N LEU A 469 -21.13 -7.08 -15.21
CA LEU A 469 -21.31 -8.43 -14.68
C LEU A 469 -19.97 -9.16 -14.46
N GLU A 470 -19.00 -8.98 -15.36
CA GLU A 470 -17.65 -9.57 -15.21
C GLU A 470 -16.90 -8.92 -14.06
N LEU A 471 -16.96 -7.58 -13.96
CA LEU A 471 -16.42 -6.85 -12.82
C LEU A 471 -17.03 -7.33 -11.50
N ASP A 472 -18.35 -7.42 -11.44
CA ASP A 472 -19.05 -7.88 -10.24
C ASP A 472 -18.67 -9.33 -9.89
N ASN A 473 -18.57 -10.19 -10.90
CA ASN A 473 -18.13 -11.57 -10.70
C ASN A 473 -16.68 -11.65 -10.20
N ALA A 474 -15.78 -10.73 -10.57
CA ALA A 474 -14.40 -10.72 -10.06
C ALA A 474 -14.38 -10.64 -8.54
N TRP A 475 -15.13 -9.70 -7.97
CA TRP A 475 -15.28 -9.53 -6.53
C TRP A 475 -15.98 -10.71 -5.82
N LEU A 476 -16.80 -11.44 -6.58
CA LEU A 476 -17.61 -12.57 -6.12
C LEU A 476 -17.02 -13.95 -6.50
N THR A 477 -15.85 -14.04 -7.13
CA THR A 477 -15.36 -15.37 -7.57
C THR A 477 -14.80 -16.19 -6.41
N ASN A 478 -14.29 -15.53 -5.36
CA ASN A 478 -13.78 -16.21 -4.18
C ASN A 478 -14.90 -16.65 -3.20
N LEU A 479 -16.18 -16.43 -3.52
CA LEU A 479 -17.33 -16.81 -2.68
C LEU A 479 -17.26 -18.31 -2.33
N GLY A 480 -17.14 -18.63 -1.03
CA GLY A 480 -17.13 -20.01 -0.52
C GLY A 480 -15.86 -20.83 -0.78
N ILE A 481 -14.80 -20.25 -1.34
CA ILE A 481 -13.53 -20.94 -1.60
C ILE A 481 -12.56 -20.68 -0.43
N VAL A 482 -12.32 -21.71 0.40
CA VAL A 482 -11.34 -21.65 1.50
C VAL A 482 -10.12 -22.46 1.13
N GLY A 483 -8.98 -21.81 0.96
CA GLY A 483 -7.70 -22.50 0.79
C GLY A 483 -7.39 -23.38 2.02
N SER A 484 -6.74 -24.53 1.83
CA SER A 484 -6.39 -25.43 2.94
C SER A 484 -5.40 -24.83 3.94
N VAL A 485 -4.71 -23.75 3.57
CA VAL A 485 -3.72 -23.03 4.38
C VAL A 485 -4.37 -21.93 5.26
N ALA A 486 -5.46 -21.34 4.77
CA ALA A 486 -6.18 -20.26 5.44
C ALA A 486 -6.60 -20.55 6.90
N PRO A 487 -6.97 -21.78 7.34
CA PRO A 487 -7.25 -22.05 8.75
C PRO A 487 -6.04 -21.83 9.67
N ASN A 488 -4.83 -22.11 9.20
CA ASN A 488 -3.61 -21.97 9.99
C ASN A 488 -3.16 -20.51 10.08
N GLU A 489 -3.16 -19.78 8.96
CA GLU A 489 -2.88 -18.33 8.94
C GLU A 489 -3.88 -17.58 9.82
N ARG A 490 -5.19 -17.90 9.73
CA ARG A 490 -6.22 -17.35 10.61
C ARG A 490 -5.98 -17.59 12.10
N ALA A 491 -5.41 -18.74 12.46
CA ALA A 491 -5.06 -19.01 13.85
C ALA A 491 -3.96 -18.06 14.34
N TRP A 492 -2.94 -17.82 13.52
CA TRP A 492 -1.86 -16.89 13.82
C TRP A 492 -2.34 -15.43 13.86
N CYS A 493 -3.13 -14.98 12.88
CA CYS A 493 -3.68 -13.61 12.88
C CYS A 493 -4.58 -13.33 14.08
N ARG A 494 -5.43 -14.29 14.49
CA ARG A 494 -6.28 -14.14 15.70
C ARG A 494 -5.48 -14.14 17.00
N LEU A 495 -4.40 -14.92 17.07
CA LEU A 495 -3.49 -14.90 18.21
C LEU A 495 -2.76 -13.56 18.34
N ALA A 496 -2.42 -12.92 17.21
CA ALA A 496 -1.77 -11.61 17.20
C ALA A 496 -2.73 -10.46 17.51
N ALA A 497 -3.98 -10.51 17.05
CA ALA A 497 -4.99 -9.47 17.32
C ALA A 497 -5.52 -9.46 18.77
N THR A 498 -5.25 -10.52 19.54
CA THR A 498 -5.70 -10.66 20.94
C THR A 498 -4.55 -10.60 21.95
N GLY A 499 -3.32 -10.34 21.47
CA GLY A 499 -2.07 -10.31 22.23
C GLY A 499 -1.69 -8.95 22.79
#